data_AF-A0A378C0S7-F1
#
_entry.id   AF-A0A378C0S7-F1
#
_cell.length_a   1.000
_cell.length_b   1.000
_cell.length_c   1.000
_cell.angle_alpha   90.00
_cell.angle_beta   90.00
_cell.angle_gamma   90.00
#
_symmetry.space_group_name_H-M   'P 1'
#
loop_
_entity.id
_entity.type
_entity.pdbx_description
1 polymer ?
#
loop_
_entity_poly.entity_id
_entity_poly.type
_entity_poly.pdbx_seq_one_letter_code
_entity_poly.pdbx_strand_id
1 'polypeptide(L)'
;MTAFYQELTALRKSSPLFTLGDGATVMKRVDFRNTGADQQTGLLVMTIDDGMQAGASLDSRVDGIVVAINAAPESRTLQDFAGTSLQLSAIQQAAGDRSLASGVQVAADGSVTLPAWSVAVLELPQGESQGAGLPVSSK
;
A
#
# COMPACT_ATOMS: atom_id res chain seq x y z
N MET A 1 -4.36 -5.29 22.50
CA MET A 1 -5.04 -5.87 21.32
C MET A 1 -5.99 -4.87 20.65
N THR A 2 -6.83 -4.12 21.38
CA THR A 2 -7.77 -3.14 20.78
C THR A 2 -7.12 -2.09 19.88
N ALA A 3 -5.90 -1.64 20.21
CA ALA A 3 -5.17 -0.63 19.44
C ALA A 3 -4.95 -1.04 17.96
N PHE A 4 -4.66 -2.30 17.67
CA PHE A 4 -4.47 -2.78 16.30
C PHE A 4 -5.76 -2.72 15.48
N TYR A 5 -6.90 -3.07 16.09
CA TYR A 5 -8.21 -2.95 15.42
C TYR A 5 -8.60 -1.49 15.18
N GLN A 6 -8.27 -0.59 16.12
CA GLN A 6 -8.47 0.84 15.95
C GLN A 6 -7.58 1.40 14.84
N GLU A 7 -6.32 0.97 14.77
CA GLU A 7 -5.40 1.30 13.69
C GLU A 7 -5.95 0.87 12.33
N LEU A 8 -6.36 -0.40 12.17
CA LEU A 8 -6.97 -0.90 10.92
C LEU A 8 -8.23 -0.12 10.54
N THR A 9 -9.07 0.23 11.51
CA THR A 9 -10.28 1.02 11.26
C THR A 9 -9.95 2.44 10.83
N ALA A 10 -8.91 3.05 11.44
CA ALA A 10 -8.44 4.37 11.08
C ALA A 10 -7.83 4.37 9.67
N LEU A 11 -7.02 3.37 9.32
CA LEU A 11 -6.46 3.17 7.99
C LEU A 11 -7.56 3.01 6.94
N ARG A 12 -8.56 2.16 7.18
CA ARG A 12 -9.69 2.00 6.25
C ARG A 12 -10.44 3.31 6.00
N LYS A 13 -10.59 4.16 7.02
CA LYS A 13 -11.26 5.46 6.91
C LYS A 13 -10.35 6.56 6.36
N SER A 14 -9.05 6.31 6.26
CA SER A 14 -8.09 7.35 5.91
C SER A 14 -8.23 7.78 4.46
N SER A 15 -8.70 6.90 3.56
CA SER A 15 -8.81 7.17 2.12
C SER A 15 -10.06 6.51 1.52
N PRO A 16 -10.78 7.18 0.59
CA PRO A 16 -11.87 6.57 -0.16
C PRO A 16 -11.41 5.40 -1.04
N LEU A 17 -10.11 5.30 -1.34
CA LEU A 17 -9.53 4.19 -2.11
C LEU A 17 -9.75 2.81 -1.43
N PHE A 18 -9.97 2.77 -0.11
CA PHE A 18 -10.30 1.52 0.60
C PHE A 18 -11.79 1.12 0.51
N THR A 19 -12.63 1.98 -0.05
CA THR A 19 -14.09 1.82 -0.09
C THR A 19 -14.64 2.12 -1.48
N LEU A 20 -13.99 1.57 -2.52
CA LEU A 20 -14.46 1.67 -3.90
C LEU A 20 -15.89 1.11 -4.00
N GLY A 21 -16.81 1.89 -4.58
CA GLY A 21 -18.26 1.64 -4.49
C GLY A 21 -18.80 0.60 -5.48
N ASP A 22 -18.05 0.24 -6.52
CA ASP A 22 -18.50 -0.68 -7.57
C ASP A 22 -17.34 -1.54 -8.12
N GLY A 23 -17.71 -2.67 -8.75
CA GLY A 23 -16.76 -3.65 -9.25
C GLY A 23 -15.92 -3.17 -10.44
N ALA A 24 -16.44 -2.30 -11.31
CA ALA A 24 -15.68 -1.79 -12.44
C ALA A 24 -14.56 -0.86 -11.96
N THR A 25 -14.85 -0.01 -10.97
CA THR A 25 -13.84 0.82 -10.31
C THR A 25 -12.78 -0.03 -9.61
N VAL A 26 -13.17 -1.13 -8.94
CA VAL A 26 -12.22 -2.08 -8.35
C VAL A 26 -11.31 -2.69 -9.42
N MET A 27 -11.87 -3.20 -10.52
CA MET A 27 -11.08 -3.80 -11.60
C MET A 27 -10.12 -2.81 -12.27
N LYS A 28 -10.49 -1.53 -12.33
CA LYS A 28 -9.67 -0.49 -12.95
C LYS A 28 -8.49 -0.07 -12.07
N ARG A 29 -8.62 -0.16 -10.74
CA ARG A 29 -7.70 0.48 -9.78
C ARG A 29 -6.92 -0.50 -8.92
N VAL A 30 -7.47 -1.68 -8.65
CA VAL A 30 -6.85 -2.64 -7.72
C VAL A 30 -6.06 -3.68 -8.49
N ASP A 31 -4.81 -3.90 -8.06
CA ASP A 31 -3.97 -4.98 -8.57
C ASP A 31 -3.21 -5.69 -7.44
N PHE A 32 -2.67 -6.86 -7.73
CA PHE A 32 -1.86 -7.67 -6.82
C PHE A 32 -0.51 -8.00 -7.46
N ARG A 33 0.60 -7.64 -6.81
CA ARG A 33 1.95 -7.70 -7.40
C ARG A 33 2.69 -9.01 -7.15
N ASN A 34 2.67 -9.52 -5.91
CA ASN A 34 3.29 -10.80 -5.55
C ASN A 34 2.42 -11.99 -5.98
N THR A 35 2.41 -12.33 -7.27
CA THR A 35 1.59 -13.40 -7.86
C THR A 35 2.40 -14.31 -8.79
N GLY A 36 1.81 -15.43 -9.20
CA GLY A 36 2.46 -16.40 -10.10
C GLY A 36 3.27 -17.47 -9.38
N ALA A 37 4.03 -18.26 -10.14
CA ALA A 37 4.77 -19.41 -9.60
C ALA A 37 5.94 -19.01 -8.69
N ASP A 38 6.53 -17.83 -8.94
CA ASP A 38 7.68 -17.31 -8.20
C ASP A 38 7.29 -16.41 -7.02
N GLN A 39 6.01 -16.39 -6.65
CA GLN A 39 5.52 -15.56 -5.55
C GLN A 39 6.20 -15.92 -4.22
N GLN A 40 6.48 -14.90 -3.42
CA GLN A 40 6.95 -15.08 -2.05
C GLN A 40 5.79 -15.58 -1.17
N THR A 41 5.92 -16.78 -0.60
CA THR A 41 4.87 -17.36 0.24
C THR A 41 4.67 -16.57 1.52
N GLY A 42 3.40 -16.34 1.88
CA GLY A 42 3.01 -15.58 3.07
C GLY A 42 3.03 -14.06 2.87
N LEU A 43 3.29 -13.57 1.64
CA LEU A 43 3.28 -12.14 1.34
C LEU A 43 2.12 -11.78 0.41
N LEU A 44 1.32 -10.80 0.81
CA LEU A 44 0.29 -10.21 -0.04
C LEU A 44 0.64 -8.75 -0.29
N VAL A 45 0.62 -8.33 -1.55
CA VAL A 45 0.87 -6.95 -1.96
C VAL A 45 -0.28 -6.52 -2.86
N MET A 46 -1.14 -5.64 -2.34
CA MET A 46 -2.25 -5.03 -3.06
C MET A 46 -1.92 -3.57 -3.36
N THR A 47 -2.09 -3.15 -4.61
CA THR A 47 -1.96 -1.74 -5.01
C THR A 47 -3.33 -1.18 -5.38
N ILE A 48 -3.60 0.07 -5.03
CA ILE A 48 -4.80 0.79 -5.43
C ILE A 48 -4.37 2.08 -6.13
N ASP A 49 -4.69 2.19 -7.41
CA ASP A 49 -4.30 3.29 -8.28
C ASP A 49 -5.25 4.50 -8.16
N ASP A 50 -4.68 5.68 -7.96
CA ASP A 50 -5.35 6.98 -8.14
C ASP A 50 -4.58 7.91 -9.08
N GLY A 51 -3.72 7.35 -9.95
CA GLY A 51 -3.05 8.10 -10.99
C GLY A 51 -3.97 8.51 -12.14
N MET A 52 -3.47 9.36 -13.02
CA MET A 52 -4.23 9.92 -14.16
C MET A 52 -4.90 8.85 -15.04
N GLN A 53 -4.28 7.67 -15.18
CA GLN A 53 -4.84 6.58 -15.99
C GLN A 53 -6.01 5.85 -15.30
N ALA A 54 -6.11 5.94 -13.97
CA ALA A 54 -7.23 5.42 -13.19
C ALA A 54 -8.52 6.23 -13.39
N GLY A 55 -8.43 7.46 -13.93
CA GLY A 55 -9.54 8.39 -14.12
C GLY A 55 -9.45 9.57 -13.16
N ALA A 56 -10.58 10.23 -12.87
CA ALA A 56 -10.60 11.34 -11.93
C ALA A 56 -10.05 10.93 -10.56
N SER A 57 -9.22 11.79 -9.96
CA SER A 57 -8.70 11.60 -8.60
C SER A 57 -9.85 11.43 -7.61
N LEU A 58 -9.74 10.37 -6.80
CA LEU A 58 -10.66 10.06 -5.71
C LEU A 58 -10.11 10.56 -4.37
N ASP A 59 -8.80 10.67 -4.23
CA ASP A 59 -8.11 11.17 -3.05
C ASP A 59 -6.98 12.13 -3.44
N SER A 60 -7.21 13.43 -3.29
CA SER A 60 -6.26 14.47 -3.70
C SER A 60 -4.93 14.51 -2.91
N ARG A 61 -4.73 13.60 -1.96
CA ARG A 61 -3.50 13.50 -1.16
C ARG A 61 -2.55 12.43 -1.69
N VAL A 62 -3.04 11.45 -2.44
CA VAL A 62 -2.26 10.28 -2.86
C VAL A 62 -2.56 9.90 -4.31
N ASP A 63 -1.52 9.59 -5.08
CA ASP A 63 -1.66 9.02 -6.42
C ASP A 63 -1.83 7.49 -6.37
N GLY A 64 -1.64 6.88 -5.20
CA GLY A 64 -1.88 5.46 -5.01
C GLY A 64 -1.56 4.98 -3.61
N ILE A 65 -2.04 3.78 -3.29
CA ILE A 65 -1.81 3.10 -2.01
C ILE A 65 -1.27 1.70 -2.28
N VAL A 66 -0.28 1.28 -1.47
CA VAL A 66 0.18 -0.10 -1.38
C VAL A 66 -0.21 -0.65 -0.01
N VAL A 67 -0.93 -1.77 0.02
CA VAL A 67 -1.15 -2.55 1.22
C VAL A 67 -0.28 -3.80 1.13
N ALA A 68 0.65 -3.94 2.06
CA ALA A 68 1.53 -5.10 2.15
C ALA A 68 1.31 -5.84 3.47
N ILE A 69 1.04 -7.13 3.38
CA ILE A 69 0.82 -8.02 4.51
C ILE A 69 1.88 -9.12 4.45
N ASN A 70 2.79 -9.14 5.42
CA ASN A 70 3.73 -10.22 5.61
C ASN A 70 3.24 -11.14 6.73
N ALA A 71 2.65 -12.26 6.34
CA ALA A 71 2.24 -13.36 7.21
C ALA A 71 3.28 -14.51 7.25
N ALA A 72 4.54 -14.22 6.95
CA ALA A 72 5.64 -15.16 7.13
C ALA A 72 6.41 -14.85 8.44
N PRO A 73 7.06 -15.85 9.05
CA PRO A 73 7.95 -15.66 10.20
C PRO A 73 9.30 -15.02 9.84
N GLU A 74 9.57 -14.80 8.55
CA GLU A 74 10.76 -14.11 8.07
C GLU A 74 10.42 -12.73 7.48
N SER A 75 11.43 -11.86 7.38
CA SER A 75 11.31 -10.59 6.66
C SER A 75 11.11 -10.80 5.16
N ARG A 76 10.35 -9.92 4.53
CA ARG A 76 10.15 -9.87 3.07
C ARG A 76 10.53 -8.50 2.53
N THR A 77 11.14 -8.45 1.36
CA THR A 77 11.53 -7.21 0.69
C THR A 77 10.86 -7.10 -0.66
N LEU A 78 10.21 -5.97 -0.91
CA LEU A 78 9.55 -5.61 -2.16
C LEU A 78 10.48 -4.70 -2.97
N GLN A 79 10.70 -5.04 -4.25
CA GLN A 79 11.52 -4.25 -5.18
C GLN A 79 10.67 -3.60 -6.29
N ASP A 80 9.40 -4.01 -6.43
CA ASP A 80 8.47 -3.59 -7.50
C ASP A 80 8.17 -2.09 -7.53
N PHE A 81 8.54 -1.39 -6.47
CA PHE A 81 8.29 0.04 -6.26
C PHE A 81 9.56 0.87 -6.37
N ALA A 82 10.65 0.30 -6.90
CA ALA A 82 11.89 1.02 -7.08
C ALA A 82 11.69 2.29 -7.92
N GLY A 83 12.23 3.42 -7.44
CA GLY A 83 12.05 4.73 -8.06
C GLY A 83 10.71 5.42 -7.76
N THR A 84 9.81 4.82 -6.99
CA THR A 84 8.63 5.50 -6.46
C THR A 84 8.87 6.02 -5.04
N SER A 85 8.35 7.22 -4.75
CA SER A 85 8.52 7.88 -3.46
C SER A 85 7.44 7.45 -2.46
N LEU A 86 7.36 6.15 -2.18
CA LEU A 86 6.42 5.62 -1.19
C LEU A 86 6.75 6.11 0.21
N GLN A 87 5.71 6.31 1.02
CA GLN A 87 5.83 6.68 2.42
C GLN A 87 4.92 5.81 3.26
N LEU A 88 5.35 5.42 4.46
CA LEU A 88 4.46 4.73 5.40
C LEU A 88 3.29 5.67 5.77
N SER A 89 2.07 5.15 5.92
CA SER A 89 0.92 5.98 6.29
C SER A 89 1.18 6.74 7.59
N ALA A 90 0.76 8.02 7.65
CA ALA A 90 0.94 8.86 8.82
C ALA A 90 0.32 8.26 10.10
N ILE A 91 -0.75 7.46 9.97
CA ILE A 91 -1.38 6.75 11.08
C ILE A 91 -0.43 5.73 11.69
N GLN A 92 0.27 4.96 10.85
CA GLN A 92 1.21 3.93 11.30
C GLN A 92 2.49 4.56 11.84
N GLN A 93 2.98 5.62 11.18
CA GLN A 93 4.11 6.41 11.70
C GLN A 93 3.82 6.96 13.10
N ALA A 94 2.63 7.53 13.31
CA ALA A 94 2.22 8.07 14.62
C ALA A 94 2.05 6.99 15.70
N ALA A 95 1.67 5.76 15.31
CA ALA A 95 1.57 4.64 16.23
C ALA A 95 2.95 4.07 16.65
N GLY A 96 3.98 4.22 15.81
CA GLY A 96 5.36 3.81 16.10
C GLY A 96 5.47 2.31 16.41
N ASP A 97 6.17 1.96 17.49
CA ASP A 97 6.37 0.56 17.91
C ASP A 97 5.06 -0.19 18.23
N ARG A 98 3.95 0.53 18.40
CA ARG A 98 2.62 -0.05 18.64
C ARG A 98 1.83 -0.29 17.36
N SER A 99 2.39 0.04 16.21
CA SER A 99 1.79 -0.18 14.89
C SER A 99 1.95 -1.62 14.43
N LEU A 100 0.99 -2.09 13.62
CA LEU A 100 1.16 -3.30 12.80
C LEU A 100 2.33 -3.20 11.79
N ALA A 101 2.81 -2.00 11.49
CA ALA A 101 3.97 -1.72 10.63
C ALA A 101 5.26 -1.47 11.43
N SER A 102 5.31 -1.80 12.71
CA SER A 102 6.52 -1.66 13.52
C SER A 102 7.72 -2.35 12.83
N GLY A 103 8.80 -1.61 12.65
CA GLY A 103 10.03 -2.08 11.99
C GLY A 103 10.02 -2.09 10.46
N VAL A 104 8.94 -1.64 9.81
CA VAL A 104 8.90 -1.49 8.34
C VAL A 104 9.89 -0.41 7.91
N GLN A 105 10.65 -0.70 6.85
CA GLN A 105 11.64 0.20 6.28
C GLN A 105 11.28 0.51 4.84
N VAL A 106 11.22 1.80 4.50
CA VAL A 106 11.09 2.28 3.13
C VAL A 106 12.40 2.96 2.78
N ALA A 107 13.14 2.39 1.84
CA ALA A 107 14.43 2.91 1.42
C ALA A 107 14.25 4.01 0.37
N ALA A 108 15.28 4.85 0.20
CA ALA A 108 15.28 5.95 -0.75
C ALA A 108 15.19 5.49 -2.22
N ASP A 109 15.58 4.26 -2.51
CA ASP A 109 15.46 3.66 -3.83
C ASP A 109 14.06 3.12 -4.12
N GLY A 110 13.12 3.20 -3.16
CA GLY A 110 11.75 2.69 -3.28
C GLY A 110 11.57 1.24 -2.83
N SER A 111 12.64 0.56 -2.40
CA SER A 111 12.51 -0.78 -1.82
C SER A 111 11.86 -0.73 -0.44
N VAL A 112 11.02 -1.72 -0.15
CA VAL A 112 10.28 -1.81 1.12
C VAL A 112 10.61 -3.12 1.79
N THR A 113 11.09 -3.07 3.02
CA THR A 113 11.33 -4.26 3.84
C THR A 113 10.30 -4.35 4.97
N LEU A 114 9.57 -5.46 4.98
CA LEU A 114 8.54 -5.83 5.94
C LEU A 114 9.12 -6.84 6.93
N PRO A 115 9.12 -6.56 8.24
CA PRO A 115 9.42 -7.57 9.25
C PRO A 115 8.43 -8.72 9.23
N ALA A 116 8.76 -9.81 9.93
CA ALA A 116 7.85 -10.92 10.14
C ALA A 116 6.52 -10.45 10.77
N TRP A 117 5.39 -11.02 10.34
CA TRP A 117 4.06 -10.75 10.91
C TRP A 117 3.63 -9.28 10.94
N SER A 118 3.88 -8.55 9.84
CA SER A 118 3.62 -7.11 9.74
C SER A 118 2.58 -6.75 8.68
N VAL A 119 1.93 -5.59 8.87
CA VAL A 119 1.00 -4.99 7.91
C VAL A 119 1.38 -3.53 7.71
N ALA A 120 1.76 -3.18 6.48
CA ALA A 120 2.08 -1.82 6.08
C ALA A 120 1.06 -1.28 5.08
N VAL A 121 0.67 -0.03 5.28
CA VAL A 121 -0.01 0.81 4.29
C VAL A 121 0.99 1.88 3.88
N LEU A 122 1.40 1.83 2.62
CA LEU A 122 2.27 2.82 2.02
C LEU A 122 1.44 3.70 1.10
N GLU A 123 1.69 4.99 1.15
CA GLU A 123 1.04 6.01 0.35
C GLU A 123 2.06 6.53 -0.66
N LEU A 124 1.64 6.67 -1.92
CA LEU A 124 2.36 7.44 -2.93
C LEU A 124 1.77 8.86 -2.88
N PRO A 125 2.43 9.85 -2.27
CA PRO A 125 1.86 11.18 -2.12
C PRO A 125 1.62 11.83 -3.49
N GLN A 126 0.49 12.49 -3.64
CA GLN A 126 0.22 13.30 -4.83
C GLN A 126 1.07 14.58 -4.77
N GLY A 127 1.60 14.99 -5.92
CA GLY A 127 2.28 16.28 -6.08
C GLY A 127 1.30 17.46 -6.21
N GLU A 128 1.67 18.48 -6.99
CA GLU A 128 0.79 19.63 -7.27
C GLU A 128 -0.50 19.24 -8.00
N SER A 129 -0.47 18.13 -8.73
CA SER A 129 -1.62 17.57 -9.45
C SER A 129 -1.49 16.04 -9.52
N GLN A 130 -2.57 15.39 -9.92
CA GLN A 130 -2.65 13.93 -10.06
C GLN A 130 -1.52 13.41 -10.97
N GLY A 131 -0.73 12.48 -10.46
CA GLY A 131 0.45 11.92 -11.11
C GLY A 131 0.19 10.60 -11.83
N ALA A 132 1.27 9.83 -12.02
CA ALA A 132 1.21 8.55 -12.74
C ALA A 132 0.52 7.43 -11.95
N GLY A 133 0.56 7.50 -10.61
CA GLY A 133 -0.01 6.49 -9.73
C GLY A 133 0.68 5.12 -9.77
N LEU A 134 -0.11 4.08 -9.53
CA LEU A 134 0.31 2.68 -9.40
C LEU A 134 -0.52 1.81 -10.37
N PRO A 135 -0.29 1.89 -11.69
CA PRO A 135 -1.17 1.29 -12.68
C PRO A 135 -1.33 -0.22 -12.49
N VAL A 136 -2.53 -0.71 -12.83
CA VAL A 136 -2.84 -2.16 -12.86
C VAL A 136 -2.03 -2.83 -13.96
N SER A 137 -1.35 -3.93 -13.64
CA SER A 137 -0.52 -4.67 -14.58
C SER A 137 -1.37 -5.40 -15.61
N SER A 138 -0.92 -5.44 -16.87
CA SER A 138 -1.47 -6.38 -17.85
C SER A 138 -1.06 -7.80 -17.46
N LYS A 139 -2.05 -8.67 -17.20
CA LYS A 139 -1.83 -10.08 -16.84
C LYS A 139 -1.78 -10.98 -18.06
#